data_AF-A0A3N5TQC9-F1
#
_entry.id   AF-A0A3N5TQC9-F1
#
_cell.length_a   1.000
_cell.length_b   1.000
_cell.length_c   1.000
_cell.angle_alpha   90.00
_cell.angle_beta   90.00
_cell.angle_gamma   90.00
#
_symmetry.space_group_name_H-M   'P 1'
#
loop_
_entity.id
_entity.type
_entity.pdbx_description
1 polymer ?
#
loop_
_entity_poly.entity_id
_entity_poly.type
_entity_poly.pdbx_seq_one_letter_code
_entity_poly.pdbx_strand_id
1 'polypeptide(L)' 'MDDRLEGTCPVCHQGDLISISMNVSANDLSFTTCHMCEAKWWYRDGESVPLRSVIGSVLQQKS' A
#
# COMPACT_ATOMS: atom_id res chain seq x y z
N MET A 1 4.89 -4.83 18.94
CA MET A 1 4.98 -5.86 17.89
C MET A 1 3.75 -5.64 17.03
N ASP A 2 3.97 -5.04 15.87
CA ASP A 2 2.91 -4.61 14.96
C ASP A 2 2.37 -5.86 14.26
N ASP A 3 1.12 -6.20 14.58
CA ASP A 3 0.37 -7.34 14.05
C ASP A 3 -0.01 -7.04 12.59
N ARG A 4 1.00 -7.03 11.71
CA ARG A 4 0.77 -7.07 10.27
C ARG A 4 0.02 -8.38 10.03
N LEU A 5 -1.17 -8.29 9.44
CA LEU A 5 -1.85 -9.38 8.74
C LEU A 5 -0.95 -9.89 7.59
N GLU A 6 0.21 -10.46 7.91
CA GLU A 6 1.22 -10.84 6.93
C GLU A 6 0.69 -12.00 6.12
N GLY A 7 0.30 -11.70 4.89
CA GLY A 7 0.11 -12.69 3.84
C GLY A 7 -1.34 -13.06 3.54
N THR A 8 -2.36 -12.31 4.00
CA THR A 8 -3.75 -12.53 3.52
C THR A 8 -4.49 -11.23 3.20
N CYS A 9 -5.39 -11.30 2.22
CA CYS A 9 -6.24 -10.18 1.84
C CYS A 9 -7.22 -9.84 2.96
N PRO A 10 -7.34 -8.57 3.39
CA PRO A 10 -8.28 -8.19 4.45
C PRO A 10 -9.76 -8.28 4.03
N VAL A 11 -10.05 -8.50 2.75
CA VAL A 11 -11.41 -8.56 2.20
C VAL A 11 -11.88 -10.00 1.98
N CYS A 12 -11.07 -10.82 1.31
CA CYS A 12 -11.44 -12.20 0.96
C CYS A 12 -10.61 -13.27 1.66
N HIS A 13 -9.65 -12.85 2.50
CA HIS A 13 -8.76 -13.72 3.29
C HIS A 13 -7.90 -14.69 2.48
N GLN A 14 -7.78 -14.50 1.16
CA GLN A 14 -6.88 -15.26 0.30
C GLN A 14 -5.45 -14.75 0.39
N GLY A 15 -4.48 -15.65 0.23
CA GLY A 15 -3.05 -15.32 0.35
C GLY A 15 -2.34 -14.85 -0.91
N ASP A 16 -3.03 -14.82 -2.06
CA ASP A 16 -2.43 -14.40 -3.33
C ASP A 16 -2.42 -12.86 -3.42
N LEU A 17 -1.33 -12.27 -2.93
CA LEU A 17 -1.10 -10.84 -2.83
C LEU A 17 0.12 -10.43 -3.66
N ILE A 18 -0.01 -9.30 -4.37
CA ILE A 18 1.08 -8.65 -5.08
C ILE A 18 1.41 -7.37 -4.33
N SER A 19 2.67 -7.21 -3.91
CA SER A 19 3.17 -6.01 -3.23
C SER A 19 4.29 -5.35 -4.01
N ILE A 20 4.21 -4.04 -4.18
CA ILE A 20 5.20 -3.22 -4.87
C ILE A 20 5.62 -2.09 -3.93
N SER A 21 6.89 -2.02 -3.58
CA SER A 21 7.46 -0.95 -2.73
C SER A 21 8.30 0.00 -3.57
N MET A 22 8.14 1.29 -3.31
CA MET A 22 8.75 2.39 -4.06
C MET A 22 9.10 3.52 -3.10
N ASN A 23 10.26 4.15 -3.29
CA ASN A 23 10.56 5.39 -2.59
C ASN A 23 10.09 6.58 -3.44
N VAL A 24 9.25 7.45 -2.87
CA VAL A 24 8.79 8.67 -3.52
C VAL A 24 9.17 9.86 -2.65
N SER A 25 10.08 10.67 -3.18
CA SER A 25 10.78 11.75 -2.47
C SER A 25 11.53 11.26 -1.23
N ALA A 26 10.86 11.24 -0.07
CA ALA A 26 11.44 10.83 1.22
C ALA A 26 10.56 9.81 1.97
N ASN A 27 9.45 9.36 1.37
CA ASN A 27 8.54 8.40 2.01
C ASN A 27 8.70 7.04 1.33
N ASP A 28 8.67 5.97 2.13
CA ASP A 28 8.50 4.62 1.61
C ASP A 28 7.03 4.38 1.32
N LEU A 29 6.68 4.13 0.06
CA LEU A 29 5.32 3.81 -0.36
C LEU A 29 5.26 2.36 -0.78
N SER A 30 4.30 1.62 -0.22
CA SER A 30 4.01 0.25 -0.64
C SER A 30 2.56 0.16 -1.12
N PHE A 31 2.38 -0.39 -2.31
CA PHE A 31 1.09 -0.74 -2.87
C PHE A 31 0.90 -2.24 -2.78
N THR A 32 -0.25 -2.68 -2.27
CA THR A 32 -0.62 -4.10 -2.27
C THR A 32 -1.97 -4.29 -2.93
N THR A 33 -2.07 -5.33 -3.76
CA THR A 33 -3.33 -5.78 -4.37
C THR A 33 -3.53 -7.26 -4.14
N CYS A 34 -4.77 -7.67 -3.89
CA CYS A 34 -5.16 -9.08 -3.94
C CYS A 34 -5.47 -9.46 -5.38
N HIS A 35 -4.95 -10.60 -5.83
CA HIS A 35 -5.25 -11.10 -7.16
C HIS A 35 -6.66 -11.74 -7.25
N MET A 36 -7.17 -12.25 -6.13
CA MET A 36 -8.45 -12.97 -6.10
C MET A 36 -9.69 -12.08 -6.10
N CYS A 37 -9.66 -10.97 -5.34
CA CYS A 37 -10.80 -10.06 -5.22
C CYS A 37 -10.50 -8.63 -5.66
N GLU A 38 -9.28 -8.39 -6.16
CA GLU A 38 -8.83 -7.10 -6.67
C GLU A 38 -8.82 -5.95 -5.64
N ALA A 39 -8.95 -6.27 -4.35
CA ALA A 39 -8.81 -5.28 -3.28
C ALA A 39 -7.42 -4.65 -3.31
N LYS A 40 -7.36 -3.34 -3.08
CA LYS A 40 -6.15 -2.52 -3.19
C LYS A 40 -5.99 -1.64 -1.97
N TRP A 41 -4.77 -1.54 -1.47
CA TRP A 41 -4.45 -0.68 -0.35
C TRP A 41 -3.01 -0.20 -0.40
N TRP A 42 -2.74 0.84 0.39
CA TRP A 42 -1.46 1.53 0.40
C TRP A 42 -0.92 1.59 1.82
N TYR A 43 0.40 1.56 1.89
CA TYR A 43 1.16 1.89 3.07
C TYR A 43 2.11 3.04 2.77
N ARG A 44 2.30 3.91 3.76
CA ARG A 44 3.34 4.92 3.78
C ARG A 44 4.14 4.77 5.06
N ASP A 45 5.45 4.59 4.93
CA ASP A 45 6.36 4.37 6.06
C ASP A 45 5.89 3.22 6.99
N GLY A 46 5.27 2.20 6.39
CA GLY A 46 4.70 1.04 7.08
C GLY A 46 3.25 1.21 7.57
N GLU A 47 2.69 2.42 7.58
CA GLU A 47 1.32 2.69 8.05
C GLU A 47 0.29 2.66 6.92
N SER A 48 -0.89 2.10 7.16
CA SER A 48 -1.96 2.09 6.15
C SER A 48 -2.50 3.49 5.88
N VAL A 49 -2.56 3.88 4.60
CA VAL A 49 -3.03 5.21 4.19
C VAL A 49 -4.07 5.12 3.06
N PRO A 50 -5.02 6.08 2.98
CA PRO A 50 -5.93 6.16 1.86
C PRO A 50 -5.21 6.65 0.58
N LEU A 51 -5.68 6.19 -0.59
CA LEU A 51 -5.13 6.58 -1.90
C LEU A 51 -4.99 8.10 -2.09
N ARG A 52 -5.94 8.88 -1.58
CA ARG A 52 -5.90 10.36 -1.70
C ARG A 52 -4.65 10.96 -1.05
N SER A 53 -4.17 10.38 0.05
CA SER A 53 -2.95 10.82 0.73
C SER A 53 -1.69 10.45 -0.06
N VAL A 54 -1.74 9.40 -0.89
CA VAL A 54 -0.65 9.01 -1.79
C VAL A 54 -0.57 9.95 -3.01
N ILE A 55 -1.71 10.28 -3.61
CA ILE A 55 -1.77 11.17 -4.80
C ILE A 55 -1.18 12.55 -4.49
N GLY A 56 -1.45 13.10 -3.30
CA GLY A 56 -0.90 14.39 -2.87
C GLY A 56 0.63 14.43 -2.90
N SER A 57 1.29 13.34 -2.49
CA SER A 57 2.75 13.21 -2.47
C SER A 57 3.38 13.23 -3.86
N VAL A 58 2.71 12.65 -4.87
CA VAL A 58 3.20 12.63 -6.25
C VAL A 58 3.01 13.98 -6.95
N LEU A 59 1.94 14.72 -6.60
CA LEU A 59 1.64 16.02 -7.19
C LEU A 59 2.56 17.14 -6.71
N GLN A 60 3.12 17.03 -5.49
CA GLN A 60 4.10 17.99 -4.95
C GLN A 60 5.49 17.91 -5.61
N GLN A 61 5.72 16.93 -6.49
CA GLN A 61 7.01 16.72 -7.15
C GLN A 61 7.32 17.70 -8.30
N LYS A 62 6.48 18.73 -8.50
CA LYS A 62 6.78 19.86 -9.40
C LYS A 62 7.29 21.05 -8.57
N SER A 63 8.61 21.18 -8.49
CA SER A 63 9.31 22.43 -8.20
C SER A 63 10.39 22.62 -9.25
#